data_AF-A0AAW2PCF0-F1
#
_entry.id   AF-A0AAW2PCF0-F1
#
_cell.length_a   1.000
_cell.length_b   1.000
_cell.length_c   1.000
_cell.angle_alpha   90.00
_cell.angle_beta   90.00
_cell.angle_gamma   90.00
#
_symmetry.space_group_name_H-M   'P 1'
#
loop_
_entity.id
_entity.type
_entity.pdbx_description
1 polymer ?
#
loop_
_entity_poly.entity_id
_entity_poly.type
_entity_poly.pdbx_seq_one_letter_code
_entity_poly.pdbx_strand_id
1 'polypeptide(L)'
;MSSIKVLHLVENIRAQNDQSFSNFLLRIGNGEEPTVEDNMIRIPDSMAIPFEGEHSIHHLIESTFPDLGSHTYDPEYMMDRALITPLNDYVNKLNERVLQAFTGEEEVTYYSFDFVSEDMNNLYLPEFLNSLSPGNLLHTS
;
A
#
# COMPACT_ATOMS: atom_id res chain seq x y z
N MET A 1 16.99 -29.57 31.44
CA MET A 1 16.32 -29.56 30.14
C MET A 1 15.35 -28.39 30.14
N SER A 2 15.54 -27.41 29.26
CA SER A 2 14.63 -26.27 29.14
C SER A 2 13.44 -26.68 28.26
N SER A 3 12.21 -26.55 28.76
CA SER A 3 11.00 -26.81 27.98
C SER A 3 10.62 -25.57 27.17
N ILE A 4 10.42 -25.72 25.86
CA ILE A 4 9.85 -24.67 25.02
C ILE A 4 8.33 -24.73 25.16
N LYS A 5 7.70 -23.59 25.44
CA LYS A 5 6.25 -23.42 25.43
C LYS A 5 5.87 -22.56 24.23
N VAL A 6 5.14 -23.14 23.28
CA VAL A 6 4.56 -22.42 22.15
C VAL A 6 3.20 -21.88 22.58
N LEU A 7 2.97 -20.59 22.35
CA LEU A 7 1.69 -19.94 22.58
C LEU A 7 1.09 -19.62 21.21
N HIS A 8 -0.15 -20.05 21.00
CA HIS A 8 -0.86 -19.79 19.76
C HIS A 8 -1.83 -18.63 19.96
N LEU A 9 -1.88 -17.74 18.97
CA LEU A 9 -2.94 -16.75 18.89
C LEU A 9 -4.23 -17.50 18.54
N VAL A 10 -5.28 -17.28 19.34
CA VAL A 10 -6.59 -17.94 19.15
C VAL A 10 -7.60 -17.05 18.44
N GLU A 11 -7.37 -15.73 18.44
CA GLU A 11 -8.30 -14.74 17.90
C GLU A 11 -7.52 -13.61 17.21
N ASN A 12 -7.94 -13.27 15.99
CA ASN A 12 -7.40 -12.13 15.27
C ASN A 12 -8.33 -10.93 15.41
N ILE A 13 -8.01 -10.05 16.35
CA ILE A 13 -8.78 -8.82 16.63
C ILE A 13 -8.75 -7.80 15.49
N ARG A 14 -7.76 -7.87 14.58
CA ARG A 14 -7.65 -6.94 13.43
C ARG A 14 -8.65 -7.28 12.32
N ALA A 15 -9.02 -8.55 12.21
CA ALA A 15 -9.97 -9.05 11.21
C ALA A 15 -11.29 -9.51 11.84
N GLN A 16 -11.62 -9.07 13.06
CA GLN A 16 -12.78 -9.55 13.82
C GLN A 16 -14.13 -9.41 13.09
N ASN A 17 -14.24 -8.43 12.18
CA ASN A 17 -15.46 -8.19 11.40
C ASN A 17 -15.60 -9.12 10.19
N ASP A 18 -14.56 -9.89 9.85
CA ASP A 18 -14.56 -10.88 8.78
C ASP A 18 -14.04 -12.22 9.33
N GLN A 19 -14.96 -13.04 9.83
CA GLN A 19 -14.62 -14.33 10.43
C GLN A 19 -13.91 -15.27 9.46
N SER A 20 -14.26 -15.23 8.16
CA SER A 20 -13.62 -16.08 7.15
C SER A 20 -12.16 -15.71 6.94
N PHE A 21 -11.87 -14.42 6.80
CA PHE A 21 -10.51 -13.91 6.66
C PHE A 21 -9.72 -14.06 7.95
N SER A 22 -10.32 -13.77 9.11
CA SER A 22 -9.71 -13.97 10.43
C SER A 22 -9.26 -15.42 10.63
N ASN A 23 -10.13 -16.38 10.35
CA ASN A 23 -9.80 -17.81 10.44
C ASN A 23 -8.70 -18.22 9.45
N PHE A 24 -8.70 -17.66 8.24
CA PHE A 24 -7.63 -17.90 7.26
C PHE A 24 -6.28 -17.41 7.77
N LEU A 25 -6.20 -16.17 8.28
CA LEU A 25 -4.97 -15.63 8.86
C LEU A 25 -4.47 -16.43 10.07
N LEU A 26 -5.37 -16.97 10.89
CA LEU A 26 -4.99 -17.85 12.01
C LEU A 26 -4.36 -19.16 11.53
N ARG A 27 -4.95 -19.81 10.52
CA ARG A 27 -4.37 -21.03 9.93
C ARG A 27 -2.99 -20.78 9.31
N ILE A 28 -2.81 -19.64 8.65
CA ILE A 28 -1.49 -19.20 8.15
C ILE A 28 -0.50 -19.06 9.32
N GLY A 29 -0.86 -18.31 10.36
CA GLY A 29 0.01 -18.05 11.51
C GLY A 29 0.37 -19.31 12.31
N ASN A 30 -0.51 -20.32 12.30
CA ASN A 30 -0.27 -21.61 12.94
C ASN A 30 0.45 -22.63 12.03
N GLY A 31 0.68 -22.31 10.76
CA GLY A 31 1.28 -23.24 9.79
C GLY A 31 0.36 -24.40 9.41
N GLU A 32 -0.96 -24.21 9.52
CA GLU A 32 -1.99 -25.19 9.17
C GLU A 32 -2.45 -25.05 7.71
N GLU A 33 -2.23 -23.88 7.10
CA GLU A 33 -2.63 -23.63 5.71
C GLU A 33 -1.71 -24.41 4.75
N PRO A 34 -2.26 -25.19 3.80
CA PRO A 34 -1.45 -25.96 2.86
C PRO A 34 -0.56 -25.06 2.00
N THR A 35 0.68 -25.50 1.79
CA THR A 35 1.59 -24.83 0.88
C THR A 35 1.56 -25.48 -0.50
N VAL A 36 1.77 -24.67 -1.53
CA VAL A 36 2.08 -25.10 -2.89
C VAL A 36 3.59 -25.09 -3.11
N GLU A 37 4.05 -25.08 -4.36
CA GLU A 37 5.47 -24.99 -4.71
C GLU A 37 6.18 -23.83 -3.98
N ASP A 38 7.46 -24.02 -3.68
CA ASP A 38 8.31 -23.07 -2.96
C ASP A 38 7.81 -22.66 -1.56
N ASN A 39 7.05 -23.53 -0.88
CA ASN A 39 6.43 -23.26 0.42
C ASN A 39 5.50 -22.04 0.42
N MET A 40 4.95 -21.68 -0.74
CA MET A 40 4.02 -20.56 -0.86
C MET A 40 2.62 -20.97 -0.40
N ILE A 41 1.88 -20.03 0.19
CA ILE A 41 0.48 -20.24 0.55
C ILE A 41 -0.38 -19.87 -0.66
N ARG A 42 -1.34 -20.74 -1.03
CA ARG A 42 -2.30 -20.41 -2.08
C ARG A 42 -3.34 -19.43 -1.54
N ILE A 43 -3.39 -18.23 -2.12
CA ILE A 43 -4.45 -17.27 -1.82
C ILE A 43 -5.80 -17.79 -2.35
N PRO A 44 -6.89 -17.72 -1.56
CA PRO A 44 -8.22 -18.09 -2.03
C PRO A 44 -8.62 -17.31 -3.28
N ASP A 45 -9.31 -17.96 -4.22
CA ASP A 45 -9.73 -17.34 -5.48
C ASP A 45 -10.68 -16.14 -5.26
N SER A 46 -11.41 -16.12 -4.14
CA SER A 46 -12.25 -14.98 -3.74
C SER A 46 -11.48 -13.74 -3.31
N MET A 47 -10.16 -13.85 -3.06
CA MET A 47 -9.28 -12.76 -2.64
C MET A 47 -8.29 -12.38 -3.74
N ALA A 48 -8.23 -13.14 -4.84
CA ALA A 48 -7.26 -12.96 -5.90
C ALA A 48 -7.93 -12.39 -7.15
N ILE A 49 -7.27 -11.44 -7.79
CA ILE A 49 -7.60 -11.01 -9.16
C ILE A 49 -6.75 -11.86 -10.11
N PRO A 50 -7.36 -12.59 -11.05
CA PRO A 50 -6.62 -13.38 -12.03
C PRO A 50 -5.66 -12.53 -12.85
N PHE A 51 -4.49 -13.09 -13.17
CA PHE A 51 -3.56 -12.45 -14.08
C PHE A 51 -4.00 -12.66 -15.53
N GLU A 52 -4.34 -11.56 -16.21
CA GLU A 52 -4.78 -11.51 -17.61
C GLU A 52 -3.79 -10.73 -18.50
N GLY A 53 -2.52 -10.69 -18.10
CA GLY A 53 -1.47 -9.96 -18.81
C GLY A 53 -1.47 -8.45 -18.50
N GLU A 54 -1.28 -7.63 -19.52
CA GLU A 54 -1.13 -6.16 -19.38
C GLU A 54 -2.33 -5.47 -18.70
N HIS A 55 -3.54 -6.01 -18.86
CA HIS A 55 -4.76 -5.46 -18.27
C HIS A 55 -4.89 -5.74 -16.77
N SER A 56 -4.13 -6.68 -16.21
CA SER A 56 -4.26 -7.09 -14.79
C SER A 56 -4.06 -5.94 -13.83
N ILE A 57 -3.12 -5.04 -14.13
CA ILE A 57 -2.87 -3.85 -13.30
C ILE A 57 -4.05 -2.89 -13.34
N HIS A 58 -4.69 -2.74 -14.51
CA HIS A 58 -5.87 -1.90 -14.63
C HIS A 58 -7.03 -2.50 -13.81
N HIS A 59 -7.29 -3.80 -13.93
CA HIS A 59 -8.31 -4.48 -13.11
C HIS A 59 -8.03 -4.39 -11.61
N LEU A 60 -6.76 -4.46 -11.20
CA LEU A 60 -6.36 -4.27 -9.80
C LEU A 60 -6.68 -2.84 -9.31
N ILE A 61 -6.40 -1.83 -10.13
CA ILE A 61 -6.72 -0.44 -9.83
C ILE A 61 -8.24 -0.23 -9.76
N GLU A 62 -9.00 -0.70 -10.73
CA GLU A 62 -10.47 -0.58 -10.74
C GLU A 62 -11.12 -1.33 -9.56
N SER A 63 -10.63 -2.51 -9.22
CA SER A 63 -11.14 -3.28 -8.07
C SER A 63 -10.84 -2.58 -6.74
N THR A 64 -9.72 -1.87 -6.64
CA THR A 64 -9.31 -1.17 -5.41
C THR A 64 -9.95 0.22 -5.32
N PHE A 65 -10.09 0.89 -6.46
CA PHE A 65 -10.59 2.25 -6.63
C PHE A 65 -11.73 2.31 -7.67
N PRO A 66 -12.90 1.73 -7.37
CA PRO A 66 -14.05 1.75 -8.27
C PRO A 66 -14.58 3.18 -8.46
N ASP A 67 -14.83 3.57 -9.71
CA ASP A 67 -15.30 4.91 -10.07
C ASP A 67 -14.38 6.03 -9.52
N LEU A 68 -13.06 5.83 -9.59
CA LEU A 68 -12.07 6.78 -9.05
C LEU A 68 -12.32 8.22 -9.50
N GLY A 69 -12.68 8.43 -10.78
CA GLY A 69 -12.97 9.75 -11.33
C GLY A 69 -14.08 10.49 -10.60
N SER A 70 -15.15 9.81 -10.17
CA SER A 70 -16.26 10.43 -9.43
C SER A 70 -15.94 10.72 -7.96
N HIS A 71 -14.85 10.16 -7.43
CA HIS A 71 -14.43 10.30 -6.03
C HIS A 71 -13.15 11.13 -5.89
N THR A 72 -12.74 11.84 -6.95
CA THR A 72 -11.49 12.63 -7.02
C THR A 72 -11.31 13.59 -5.83
N TYR A 73 -12.40 14.15 -5.31
CA TYR A 73 -12.38 15.11 -4.19
C TYR A 73 -13.04 14.56 -2.91
N ASP A 74 -13.10 13.24 -2.76
CA ASP A 74 -13.67 12.57 -1.60
C ASP A 74 -12.55 11.96 -0.73
N PRO A 75 -12.15 12.64 0.37
CA PRO A 75 -11.11 12.14 1.26
C PRO A 75 -11.52 10.84 1.96
N GLU A 76 -12.80 10.66 2.31
CA GLU A 76 -13.27 9.47 3.01
C GLU A 76 -13.15 8.24 2.11
N TYR A 77 -13.49 8.39 0.83
CA TYR A 77 -13.29 7.35 -0.17
C TYR A 77 -11.81 6.94 -0.32
N MET A 78 -10.88 7.90 -0.24
CA MET A 78 -9.44 7.64 -0.42
C MET A 78 -8.78 7.00 0.81
N MET A 79 -9.25 7.31 2.02
CA MET A 79 -8.59 6.87 3.26
C MET A 79 -8.66 5.36 3.50
N ASP A 80 -9.70 4.68 3.02
CA ASP A 80 -9.92 3.25 3.26
C ASP A 80 -9.30 2.35 2.18
N ARG A 81 -8.51 2.91 1.26
CA ARG A 81 -8.01 2.21 0.06
C ARG A 81 -6.50 2.34 -0.07
N ALA A 82 -5.83 1.24 -0.40
CA ALA A 82 -4.40 1.22 -0.64
C ALA A 82 -4.00 0.14 -1.63
N LEU A 83 -3.02 0.46 -2.47
CA LEU A 83 -2.27 -0.52 -3.25
C LEU A 83 -0.87 -0.67 -2.64
N ILE A 84 -0.45 -1.89 -2.41
CA ILE A 84 0.84 -2.21 -1.79
C ILE A 84 1.58 -3.20 -2.69
N THR A 85 2.86 -2.94 -2.96
CA THR A 85 3.74 -3.87 -3.69
C THR A 85 4.86 -4.40 -2.80
N PRO A 86 5.36 -5.62 -3.08
CA PRO A 86 6.51 -6.15 -2.37
C PRO A 86 7.81 -5.38 -2.63
N LEU A 87 7.93 -4.71 -3.79
CA LEU A 87 9.14 -3.99 -4.21
C LEU A 87 8.81 -2.52 -4.51
N ASN A 88 9.70 -1.65 -4.06
CA ASN A 88 9.62 -0.20 -4.28
C ASN A 88 9.74 0.17 -5.76
N ASP A 89 10.49 -0.60 -6.56
CA ASP A 89 10.66 -0.37 -8.00
C ASP A 89 9.33 -0.39 -8.77
N TYR A 90 8.30 -1.04 -8.24
CA TYR A 90 6.96 -1.06 -8.82
C TYR A 90 6.01 0.00 -8.24
N VAL A 91 6.39 0.66 -7.15
CA VAL A 91 5.56 1.71 -6.50
C VAL A 91 5.36 2.88 -7.45
N ASN A 92 6.42 3.37 -8.08
CA ASN A 92 6.33 4.50 -9.00
C ASN A 92 5.38 4.21 -10.17
N LYS A 93 5.52 3.02 -10.79
CA LYS A 93 4.67 2.61 -11.92
C LYS A 93 3.19 2.50 -11.52
N LEU A 94 2.90 1.99 -10.33
CA LEU A 94 1.52 1.92 -9.86
C LEU A 94 0.95 3.29 -9.51
N ASN A 95 1.73 4.13 -8.82
CA ASN A 95 1.30 5.48 -8.49
C ASN A 95 1.00 6.28 -9.75
N GLU A 96 1.86 6.21 -10.77
CA GLU A 96 1.61 6.84 -12.08
C GLU A 96 0.31 6.32 -12.73
N ARG A 97 0.08 5.00 -12.72
CA ARG A 97 -1.16 4.40 -13.27
C ARG A 97 -2.41 4.85 -12.53
N VAL A 98 -2.34 4.96 -11.20
CA VAL A 98 -3.44 5.47 -10.36
C VAL A 98 -3.69 6.95 -10.65
N LEU A 99 -2.63 7.77 -10.70
CA LEU A 99 -2.72 9.20 -11.02
C LEU A 99 -3.28 9.44 -12.43
N GLN A 100 -2.96 8.61 -13.42
CA GLN A 100 -3.56 8.69 -14.76
C GLN A 100 -5.06 8.36 -14.76
N ALA A 101 -5.55 7.57 -13.80
CA ALA A 101 -6.96 7.25 -13.64
C ALA A 101 -7.73 8.33 -12.85
N PHE A 102 -7.03 9.25 -12.18
CA PHE A 102 -7.64 10.44 -11.59
C PHE A 102 -8.08 11.42 -12.68
N THR A 103 -9.31 11.91 -12.60
CA THR A 103 -9.88 12.88 -13.55
C THR A 103 -9.85 14.31 -12.99
N GLY A 104 -8.80 14.66 -12.23
CA GLY A 104 -8.63 16.01 -11.69
C GLY A 104 -8.40 17.05 -12.79
N GLU A 105 -8.81 18.30 -12.54
CA GLU A 105 -8.76 19.36 -13.55
C GLU A 105 -7.33 19.87 -13.85
N GLU A 106 -6.36 19.71 -12.94
CA GLU A 106 -4.98 20.19 -13.13
C GLU A 106 -3.93 19.24 -12.49
N GLU A 107 -2.87 18.94 -13.23
CA GLU A 107 -1.65 18.33 -12.69
C GLU A 107 -0.89 19.37 -11.85
N VAL A 108 -0.77 19.13 -10.55
CA VAL A 108 -0.04 20.02 -9.64
C VAL A 108 1.26 19.33 -9.21
N THR A 109 2.38 19.81 -9.74
CA THR A 109 3.70 19.41 -9.27
C THR A 109 4.08 20.22 -8.04
N TYR A 110 4.29 19.54 -6.92
CA TYR A 110 4.82 20.13 -5.70
C TYR A 110 6.34 19.95 -5.68
N TYR A 111 7.08 21.04 -5.74
CA TYR A 111 8.53 21.01 -5.55
C TYR A 111 8.86 20.97 -4.07
N SER A 112 9.69 20.01 -3.67
CA SER A 112 10.31 20.02 -2.35
C SER A 112 11.22 21.24 -2.20
N PHE A 113 11.17 21.89 -1.05
CA PHE A 113 12.12 22.94 -0.68
C PHE A 113 13.38 22.28 -0.11
N ASP A 114 14.21 21.68 -0.96
CA ASP A 114 15.41 20.95 -0.52
C ASP A 114 16.58 21.88 -0.17
N PHE A 115 16.52 23.16 -0.55
CA PHE A 115 17.60 24.13 -0.31
C PHE A 115 17.12 25.59 -0.32
N VAL A 116 17.68 26.43 0.55
CA VAL A 116 17.51 27.90 0.54
C VAL A 116 18.84 28.52 0.11
N SER A 117 18.89 29.15 -1.06
CA SER A 117 20.12 29.72 -1.62
C SER A 117 20.69 30.92 -0.87
N GLU A 118 19.92 31.52 0.03
CA GLU A 118 20.30 32.73 0.79
C GLU A 118 20.25 32.50 2.31
N ASP A 119 20.55 31.30 2.81
CA ASP A 119 20.70 31.10 4.26
C ASP A 119 22.10 31.51 4.75
N MET A 120 22.38 32.81 4.71
CA MET A 120 23.64 33.39 5.18
C MET A 120 23.88 33.18 6.69
N ASN A 121 22.87 32.73 7.44
CA ASN A 121 22.89 32.62 8.90
C ASN A 121 22.63 31.18 9.43
N ASN A 122 22.52 30.17 8.55
CA ASN A 122 22.13 28.79 8.91
C ASN A 122 20.86 28.75 9.79
N LEU A 123 19.86 29.58 9.49
CA LEU A 123 18.60 29.65 10.24
C LEU A 123 17.69 28.44 9.95
N TYR A 124 17.92 27.71 8.86
CA TYR A 124 17.12 26.56 8.47
C TYR A 124 17.95 25.28 8.53
N LEU A 125 17.74 24.52 9.61
CA LEU A 125 18.33 23.19 9.76
C LEU A 125 17.80 22.25 8.65
N PRO A 126 18.66 21.42 8.03
CA PRO A 126 18.23 20.43 7.05
C PRO A 126 17.10 19.54 7.57
N GLU A 127 17.08 19.24 8.86
CA GLU A 127 16.04 18.46 9.53
C GLU A 127 14.68 19.18 9.57
N PHE A 128 14.66 20.51 9.60
CA PHE A 128 13.44 21.33 9.51
C PHE A 128 12.92 21.41 8.07
N LEU A 129 13.81 21.46 7.07
CA LEU A 129 13.39 21.43 5.66
C LEU A 129 12.87 20.04 5.27
N ASN A 130 13.51 18.97 5.74
CA ASN A 130 13.05 17.60 5.56
C ASN A 130 11.71 17.29 6.27
N SER A 131 11.34 18.05 7.30
CA SER A 131 10.04 17.92 7.98
C SER A 131 8.90 18.69 7.28
N LEU A 132 9.24 19.63 6.40
CA LEU A 132 8.29 20.33 5.52
C LEU A 132 8.02 19.57 4.22
N SER A 133 8.78 18.50 3.96
CA SER A 133 8.51 17.61 2.83
C SER A 133 7.18 16.89 3.07
N PRO A 134 6.24 16.88 2.11
CA PRO A 134 5.08 16.00 2.19
C PRO A 134 5.61 14.57 2.11
N GLY A 135 5.77 13.94 3.27
CA GLY A 135 6.30 12.60 3.40
C GLY A 135 5.60 11.65 2.43
N ASN A 136 6.42 10.98 1.61
CA ASN A 136 6.08 9.85 0.73
C ASN A 136 5.42 10.15 -0.64
N LEU A 137 5.55 11.35 -1.20
CA LEU A 137 5.20 11.56 -2.62
C LEU A 137 6.46 11.50 -3.51
N LEU A 138 6.49 10.48 -4.37
CA LEU A 138 7.33 10.25 -5.55
C LEU A 138 8.67 11.02 -5.60
N HIS A 139 9.74 10.36 -5.18
CA HIS A 139 11.08 10.71 -5.67
C HIS A 139 11.19 10.26 -7.14
N THR A 140 11.03 11.20 -8.07
CA THR A 140 11.49 11.01 -9.45
C THR A 140 12.87 11.67 -9.59
N SER A 141 13.89 10.85 -9.79
CA SER A 141 15.21 11.26 -10.30
C SER A 141 15.34 10.86 -11.76
#